data_AF-A0A1B6GRE4-F1
#
_entry.id   AF-A0A1B6GRE4-F1
#
_cell.length_a   1.000
_cell.length_b   1.000
_cell.length_c   1.000
_cell.angle_alpha   90.00
_cell.angle_beta   90.00
_cell.angle_gamma   90.00
#
_symmetry.space_group_name_H-M   'P 1'
#
loop_
_entity.id
_entity.type
_entity.pdbx_description
1 polymer ?
#
loop_
_entity_poly.entity_id
_entity_poly.type
_entity_poly.pdbx_seq_one_letter_code
_entity_poly.pdbx_strand_id
1 'polypeptide(L)'
;NLNGKLQNHQNFEQELNTNKNRLDEILATGQELIETDHYAKDLIHNRMDDIVHIWDILTKATEKKSAKLLEASQQQQFNRTIEDVELWLSEIEGQLLSEDYGKDLTSVQNLQKKHALLEADVGSHSDRIESIKETAKQFIETGHF
;
A
#
# COMPACT_ATOMS: atom_id res chain seq x y z
N ASN A 1 -4.92 -5.11 12.76
CA ASN A 1 -5.54 -5.00 11.42
C ASN A 1 -4.94 -3.78 10.70
N LEU A 2 -4.25 -3.97 9.58
CA LEU A 2 -3.56 -2.91 8.83
C LEU A 2 -4.53 -1.94 8.14
N ASN A 3 -5.62 -2.45 7.57
CA ASN A 3 -6.65 -1.64 6.91
C ASN A 3 -7.27 -0.61 7.87
N GLY A 4 -7.52 -1.02 9.13
CA GLY A 4 -8.00 -0.09 10.16
C GLY A 4 -6.99 1.00 10.50
N LYS A 5 -5.68 0.68 10.51
CA LYS A 5 -4.63 1.68 10.73
C LYS A 5 -4.54 2.67 9.55
N LEU A 6 -4.68 2.18 8.31
CA LEU A 6 -4.67 3.01 7.12
C LEU A 6 -5.86 3.97 7.11
N GLN A 7 -7.08 3.47 7.36
CA GLN A 7 -8.28 4.31 7.42
C GLN A 7 -8.19 5.38 8.50
N ASN A 8 -7.74 5.01 9.71
CA ASN A 8 -7.56 5.96 10.79
C ASN A 8 -6.51 7.03 10.44
N HIS A 9 -5.45 6.65 9.74
CA HIS A 9 -4.41 7.59 9.30
C HIS A 9 -4.92 8.52 8.20
N GLN A 10 -5.70 8.02 7.24
CA GLN A 10 -6.35 8.85 6.22
C GLN A 10 -7.31 9.88 6.82
N ASN A 11 -8.10 9.48 7.83
CA ASN A 11 -8.96 10.42 8.54
C ASN A 11 -8.13 11.51 9.24
N PHE A 12 -7.04 11.12 9.90
CA PHE A 12 -6.12 12.06 10.52
C PHE A 12 -5.47 13.01 9.50
N GLU A 13 -5.08 12.53 8.31
CA GLU A 13 -4.54 13.38 7.24
C GLU A 13 -5.57 14.40 6.73
N GLN A 14 -6.85 14.03 6.64
CA GLN A 14 -7.93 14.96 6.28
C GLN A 14 -8.13 16.04 7.34
N GLU A 15 -8.12 15.66 8.62
CA GLU A 15 -8.17 16.61 9.74
C GLU A 15 -6.94 17.54 9.74
N LEU A 16 -5.75 16.99 9.51
CA LEU A 16 -4.51 17.76 9.40
C LEU A 16 -4.61 18.79 8.25
N ASN A 17 -5.09 18.38 7.08
CA ASN A 17 -5.27 19.29 5.94
C ASN A 17 -6.29 20.41 6.26
N THR A 18 -7.36 20.08 6.99
CA THR A 18 -8.35 21.08 7.43
C THR A 18 -7.73 22.07 8.43
N ASN A 19 -6.90 21.59 9.35
CA ASN A 19 -6.21 22.43 10.33
C ASN A 19 -5.11 23.31 9.70
N LYS A 20 -4.55 22.92 8.54
CA LYS A 20 -3.61 23.74 7.78
C LYS A 20 -4.19 25.11 7.45
N ASN A 21 -5.44 25.16 6.97
CA ASN A 21 -6.10 26.42 6.63
C ASN A 21 -6.21 27.35 7.85
N ARG A 22 -6.53 26.78 9.02
CA ARG A 22 -6.62 27.54 10.27
C ARG A 22 -5.26 28.08 10.72
N LEU A 23 -4.19 27.31 10.50
CA LEU A 23 -2.83 27.77 10.75
C LEU A 23 -2.50 28.96 9.85
N ASP A 24 -2.78 28.85 8.54
CA ASP A 24 -2.49 29.92 7.58
C ASP A 24 -3.24 31.23 7.94
N GLU A 25 -4.49 31.14 8.40
CA GLU A 25 -5.27 32.29 8.90
C GLU A 25 -4.65 32.93 10.15
N ILE A 26 -4.19 32.12 11.11
CA ILE A 26 -3.51 32.60 12.34
C ILE A 26 -2.20 33.31 11.97
N LEU A 27 -1.43 32.74 11.04
CA LEU A 27 -0.18 33.32 10.59
C LEU A 27 -0.40 34.65 9.86
N ALA A 28 -1.42 34.74 9.00
CA ALA A 28 -1.79 35.99 8.33
C ALA A 28 -2.19 37.09 9.33
N THR A 29 -3.03 36.75 10.32
CA THR A 29 -3.46 37.70 11.36
C THR A 29 -2.29 38.15 12.23
N GLY A 30 -1.41 37.21 12.62
CA GLY A 30 -0.22 37.53 13.41
C GLY A 30 0.75 38.44 12.65
N GLN A 31 0.91 38.22 11.35
CA GLN A 31 1.72 39.07 10.47
C GLN A 31 1.17 40.50 10.38
N GLU A 32 -0.14 40.67 10.24
CA GLU A 32 -0.79 42.00 10.24
C GLU A 32 -0.55 42.76 11.57
N LEU A 33 -0.61 42.06 12.70
CA LEU A 33 -0.32 42.66 14.01
C LEU A 33 1.15 43.11 14.14
N ILE A 34 2.08 42.37 13.54
CA ILE A 34 3.49 42.76 13.51
C ILE A 34 3.69 44.00 12.61
N GLU A 35 3.02 44.04 11.46
CA GLU A 35 3.09 45.17 10.51
C GLU A 35 2.48 46.47 11.04
N THR A 36 1.45 46.36 11.89
CA THR A 36 0.82 47.50 12.57
C THR A 36 1.56 47.98 13.83
N ASP A 37 2.79 47.47 14.06
CA ASP A 37 3.65 47.79 15.21
C ASP A 37 2.97 47.54 16.57
N HIS A 38 2.23 46.43 16.68
CA HIS A 38 1.55 46.06 17.91
C HIS A 38 2.55 45.92 19.08
N TYR A 39 2.16 46.35 20.28
CA TYR A 39 3.04 46.39 21.47
C TYR A 39 3.64 45.02 21.85
N ALA A 40 3.00 43.94 21.45
CA ALA A 40 3.42 42.56 21.71
C ALA A 40 4.02 41.86 20.48
N LYS A 41 4.46 42.59 19.44
CA LYS A 41 4.96 42.03 18.17
C LYS A 41 6.04 40.96 18.36
N ASP A 42 6.99 41.17 19.28
CA ASP A 42 8.08 40.21 19.53
C ASP A 42 7.55 38.89 20.11
N LEU A 43 6.54 38.97 20.99
CA LEU A 43 5.88 37.79 21.55
C LEU A 43 5.04 37.06 20.49
N ILE A 44 4.35 37.81 19.64
CA ILE A 44 3.54 37.26 18.54
C ILE A 44 4.45 36.53 17.55
N HIS A 45 5.55 37.15 17.12
CA HIS A 45 6.53 36.56 16.22
C HIS A 45 7.09 35.25 16.78
N ASN A 46 7.57 35.23 18.03
CA ASN A 46 8.10 34.03 18.66
C ASN A 46 7.06 32.89 18.71
N ARG A 47 5.80 33.22 19.02
CA ARG A 47 4.71 32.22 19.05
C ARG A 47 4.37 31.70 17.66
N MET A 48 4.41 32.54 16.63
CA MET A 48 4.20 32.12 15.25
C MET A 48 5.29 31.16 14.80
N ASP A 49 6.56 31.49 15.08
CA ASP A 49 7.69 30.61 14.76
C ASP A 49 7.58 29.25 15.46
N ASP A 50 7.21 29.23 16.76
CA ASP A 50 7.01 28.01 17.52
C ASP A 50 5.91 27.12 16.89
N ILE A 51 4.78 27.71 16.51
CA ILE A 51 3.66 26.98 15.91
C ILE A 51 4.06 26.44 14.53
N VAL A 52 4.75 27.23 13.70
CA VAL A 52 5.25 26.79 12.39
C VAL A 52 6.22 25.62 12.55
N HIS A 53 7.12 25.69 13.53
CA HIS A 53 8.07 24.63 13.81
C HIS A 53 7.37 23.31 14.22
N ILE A 54 6.40 23.39 15.14
CA ILE A 54 5.61 22.22 15.58
C ILE A 54 4.82 21.64 14.40
N TRP A 55 4.25 22.50 13.54
CA TRP A 55 3.52 22.09 12.36
C TRP A 55 4.39 21.33 11.35
N ASP A 56 5.60 21.81 11.10
CA ASP A 56 6.57 21.15 10.22
C ASP A 56 6.95 19.76 10.76
N ILE A 57 7.22 19.65 12.06
CA ILE A 57 7.50 18.35 12.71
C ILE A 57 6.30 17.40 12.55
N LEU A 58 5.09 17.87 12.81
CA LEU A 58 3.88 17.07 12.71
C LEU A 58 3.66 16.57 11.28
N THR A 59 3.85 17.45 10.29
CA THR A 59 3.69 17.14 8.87
C THR A 59 4.69 16.06 8.45
N LYS A 60 5.98 16.24 8.76
CA LYS A 60 7.03 15.26 8.47
C LYS A 60 6.78 13.90 9.14
N ALA A 61 6.32 13.91 10.39
CA ALA A 61 5.97 12.67 11.10
C ALA A 61 4.78 11.96 10.45
N THR A 62 3.80 12.72 9.97
CA THR A 62 2.62 12.22 9.26
C THR A 62 3.03 11.56 7.95
N GLU A 63 3.80 12.27 7.11
CA GLU A 63 4.30 11.76 5.82
C GLU A 63 5.13 10.47 5.99
N LYS A 64 6.04 10.45 6.97
CA LYS A 64 6.83 9.26 7.29
C LYS A 64 5.95 8.07 7.65
N LYS A 65 4.89 8.30 8.42
CA LYS A 65 3.93 7.25 8.78
C LYS A 65 3.08 6.81 7.58
N SER A 66 2.67 7.74 6.71
CA SER A 66 1.97 7.42 5.45
C SER A 66 2.80 6.50 4.57
N ALA A 67 4.08 6.83 4.37
CA ALA A 67 5.02 5.99 3.64
C ALA A 67 5.10 4.59 4.27
N LYS A 68 5.37 4.48 5.57
CA LYS A 68 5.48 3.17 6.25
C LYS A 68 4.19 2.34 6.21
N LEU A 69 3.02 2.96 6.26
CA LEU A 69 1.75 2.25 6.13
C LEU A 69 1.51 1.75 4.71
N LEU A 70 1.86 2.55 3.69
CA LEU A 70 1.82 2.14 2.30
C LEU A 70 2.78 0.98 2.06
N GLU A 71 4.01 1.09 2.56
CA GLU A 71 5.03 0.04 2.45
C GLU A 71 4.53 -1.29 3.02
N ALA A 72 3.98 -1.25 4.25
CA ALA A 72 3.42 -2.43 4.91
C ALA A 72 2.20 -3.00 4.14
N SER A 73 1.38 -2.14 3.53
CA SER A 73 0.21 -2.55 2.75
C SER A 73 0.62 -3.31 1.50
N GLN A 74 1.59 -2.76 0.76
CA GLN A 74 2.15 -3.40 -0.43
C GLN A 74 2.78 -4.75 -0.09
N GLN A 75 3.55 -4.83 1.01
CA GLN A 75 4.12 -6.09 1.46
C GLN A 75 3.06 -7.13 1.83
N GLN A 76 2.01 -6.75 2.55
CA GLN A 76 0.91 -7.67 2.87
C GLN A 76 0.14 -8.13 1.62
N GLN A 77 0.00 -7.29 0.61
CA GLN A 77 -0.62 -7.67 -0.67
C GLN A 77 0.28 -8.63 -1.45
N PHE A 78 1.59 -8.35 -1.50
CA PHE A 78 2.58 -9.21 -2.13
C PHE A 78 2.57 -10.61 -1.51
N ASN A 79 2.67 -10.71 -0.18
CA ASN A 79 2.68 -11.99 0.52
C ASN A 79 1.41 -12.82 0.25
N ARG A 80 0.23 -12.20 0.30
CA ARG A 80 -1.03 -12.89 -0.05
C ARG A 80 -1.04 -13.37 -1.49
N THR A 81 -0.48 -12.57 -2.40
CA THR A 81 -0.40 -12.95 -3.82
C THR A 81 0.54 -14.13 -4.03
N ILE A 82 1.64 -14.21 -3.28
CA ILE A 82 2.55 -15.36 -3.25
C ILE A 82 1.84 -16.59 -2.69
N GLU A 83 1.19 -16.48 -1.53
CA GLU A 83 0.44 -17.58 -0.90
C GLU A 83 -0.62 -18.17 -1.85
N ASP A 84 -1.37 -17.32 -2.56
CA ASP A 84 -2.35 -17.75 -3.56
C ASP A 84 -1.70 -18.55 -4.71
N VAL A 85 -0.53 -18.11 -5.19
CA VAL A 85 0.18 -18.81 -6.28
C VAL A 85 0.80 -20.11 -5.79
N GLU A 86 1.34 -20.14 -4.57
CA GLU A 86 1.86 -21.38 -3.96
C GLU A 86 0.76 -22.43 -3.79
N LEU A 87 -0.43 -22.01 -3.32
CA LEU A 87 -1.58 -22.89 -3.21
C LEU A 87 -1.99 -23.44 -4.59
N TRP A 88 -2.10 -22.56 -5.58
CA TRP A 88 -2.42 -22.95 -6.95
C TRP A 88 -1.39 -23.94 -7.51
N LEU A 89 -0.09 -23.68 -7.37
CA LEU A 89 0.97 -24.59 -7.80
C LEU A 89 0.83 -25.97 -7.15
N SER A 90 0.53 -26.03 -5.86
CA SER A 90 0.29 -27.30 -5.16
C SER A 90 -0.91 -28.07 -5.71
N GLU A 91 -1.98 -27.38 -6.11
CA GLU A 91 -3.14 -28.01 -6.74
C GLU A 91 -2.81 -28.58 -8.11
N ILE A 92 -2.06 -27.83 -8.93
CA ILE A 92 -1.60 -28.27 -10.25
C ILE A 92 -0.68 -29.50 -10.12
N GLU A 93 0.29 -29.47 -9.21
CA GLU A 93 1.18 -30.59 -8.94
C GLU A 93 0.40 -31.85 -8.55
N GLY A 94 -0.62 -31.71 -7.68
CA GLY A 94 -1.48 -32.83 -7.30
C GLY A 94 -2.24 -33.45 -8.48
N GLN A 95 -2.69 -32.64 -9.44
CA GLN A 95 -3.36 -33.13 -10.65
C GLN A 95 -2.38 -33.81 -11.60
N LEU A 96 -1.16 -33.29 -11.74
CA LEU A 96 -0.12 -33.85 -12.62
C LEU A 96 0.47 -35.17 -12.10
N LEU A 97 0.46 -35.38 -10.79
CA LEU A 97 0.89 -36.64 -10.16
C LEU A 97 -0.15 -37.77 -10.27
N SER A 98 -1.31 -37.52 -10.87
CA SER A 98 -2.33 -38.54 -11.10
C SER A 98 -1.82 -39.63 -12.07
N GLU A 99 -1.76 -40.87 -11.58
CA GLU A 99 -1.46 -42.06 -12.40
C GLU A 99 -2.71 -42.70 -13.05
N ASP A 100 -3.87 -42.02 -13.01
CA ASP A 100 -5.08 -42.46 -13.74
C ASP A 100 -4.95 -42.13 -15.24
N TYR A 101 -4.73 -43.17 -16.05
CA TYR A 101 -4.65 -43.07 -17.51
C TYR A 101 -5.94 -43.46 -18.23
N GLY A 102 -7.03 -43.74 -17.49
CA GLY A 102 -8.29 -44.20 -18.05
C GLY A 102 -8.30 -45.70 -18.38
N LYS A 103 -9.49 -46.28 -18.39
CA LYS A 103 -9.73 -47.73 -18.59
C LYS A 103 -10.39 -48.06 -19.93
N ASP A 104 -10.89 -47.04 -20.62
CA ASP A 104 -11.61 -47.14 -21.88
C ASP A 104 -11.51 -45.81 -22.65
N LEU A 105 -11.94 -45.81 -23.92
CA LEU A 105 -11.85 -44.64 -24.79
C LEU A 105 -12.55 -43.40 -24.18
N THR A 106 -13.71 -43.59 -23.56
CA THR A 106 -14.49 -42.49 -22.97
C THR A 106 -13.76 -41.86 -21.78
N SER A 107 -13.17 -42.65 -20.89
CA SER A 107 -12.38 -42.15 -19.76
C SER A 107 -11.11 -41.44 -20.23
N VAL A 108 -10.41 -41.97 -21.24
CA VAL A 108 -9.26 -41.30 -21.86
C VAL A 108 -9.65 -39.95 -22.45
N GLN A 109 -10.75 -39.88 -23.22
CA GLN A 109 -11.23 -38.61 -23.80
C GLN A 109 -11.59 -37.57 -22.73
N ASN A 110 -12.16 -38.01 -21.60
CA ASN A 110 -12.46 -37.12 -20.49
C ASN A 110 -11.18 -36.62 -19.80
N LEU A 111 -10.17 -37.47 -19.61
CA LEU A 111 -8.86 -37.07 -19.08
C LEU A 111 -8.16 -36.06 -20.00
N GLN A 112 -8.19 -36.28 -21.32
CA GLN A 112 -7.66 -35.32 -22.30
C GLN A 112 -8.34 -33.95 -22.21
N LYS A 113 -9.66 -33.91 -22.07
CA LYS A 113 -10.40 -32.65 -21.87
C LYS A 113 -10.00 -31.94 -20.57
N LYS A 114 -9.87 -32.69 -19.46
CA LYS A 114 -9.41 -32.13 -18.19
C LYS A 114 -8.00 -31.56 -18.31
N HIS A 115 -7.10 -32.26 -18.99
CA HIS A 115 -5.74 -31.80 -19.21
C HIS A 115 -5.69 -30.52 -20.06
N ALA A 116 -6.48 -30.43 -21.14
CA ALA A 116 -6.55 -29.21 -21.94
C ALA A 116 -7.08 -28.00 -21.13
N LEU A 117 -8.01 -28.23 -20.20
CA LEU A 117 -8.45 -27.17 -19.26
C LEU A 117 -7.34 -26.76 -18.29
N LEU A 118 -6.56 -27.73 -17.80
CA LEU A 118 -5.41 -27.48 -16.93
C LEU A 118 -4.34 -26.64 -17.65
N GLU A 119 -4.00 -26.98 -18.89
CA GLU A 119 -3.05 -26.21 -19.70
C GLU A 119 -3.52 -24.77 -19.94
N ALA A 120 -4.81 -24.58 -20.20
CA ALA A 120 -5.39 -23.25 -20.35
C ALA A 120 -5.34 -22.44 -19.04
N ASP A 121 -5.61 -23.09 -17.90
CA ASP A 121 -5.52 -22.47 -16.57
C ASP A 121 -4.08 -22.05 -16.24
N VAL A 122 -3.10 -22.93 -16.49
CA VAL A 122 -1.66 -22.62 -16.37
C VAL A 122 -1.27 -21.45 -17.26
N GLY A 123 -1.73 -21.43 -18.51
CA GLY A 123 -1.49 -20.30 -19.41
C GLY A 123 -2.01 -18.98 -18.85
N SER A 124 -3.21 -18.98 -18.25
CA SER A 124 -3.83 -17.77 -17.70
C SER A 124 -3.13 -17.22 -16.44
N HIS A 125 -2.43 -18.08 -15.69
CA HIS A 125 -1.68 -17.68 -14.50
C HIS A 125 -0.27 -17.12 -14.80
N SER A 126 0.21 -17.24 -16.05
CA SER A 126 1.52 -16.72 -16.47
C SER A 126 1.66 -15.23 -16.19
N ASP A 127 0.66 -14.43 -16.57
CA ASP A 127 0.66 -12.97 -16.37
C ASP A 127 0.74 -12.60 -14.88
N ARG A 128 0.06 -13.37 -14.03
CA ARG A 128 0.08 -13.16 -12.57
C ARG A 128 1.47 -13.43 -11.99
N ILE A 129 2.13 -14.50 -12.44
CA ILE A 129 3.51 -14.83 -12.03
C ILE A 129 4.49 -13.75 -12.51
N GLU A 130 4.31 -13.23 -13.71
CA GLU A 130 5.14 -12.14 -14.24
C GLU A 130 4.97 -10.85 -13.40
N SER A 131 3.74 -10.47 -13.10
CA SER A 131 3.45 -9.31 -12.23
C SER A 131 4.06 -9.43 -10.83
N ILE A 132 4.05 -10.62 -10.23
CA ILE A 132 4.72 -10.89 -8.95
C ILE A 132 6.23 -10.67 -9.07
N LYS A 133 6.86 -11.16 -10.14
CA LYS A 133 8.30 -10.98 -10.37
C LYS A 133 8.67 -9.51 -10.52
N GLU A 134 7.85 -8.73 -11.23
CA GLU A 134 8.05 -7.28 -11.36
C GLU A 134 7.92 -6.58 -10.01
N THR A 135 6.88 -6.91 -9.24
CA THR A 135 6.68 -6.34 -7.89
C THR A 135 7.85 -6.67 -6.96
N ALA A 136 8.36 -7.91 -7.02
CA ALA A 136 9.52 -8.32 -6.23
C ALA A 136 10.79 -7.53 -6.60
N LYS A 137 11.02 -7.27 -7.90
CA LYS A 137 12.15 -6.42 -8.34
C LYS A 137 12.00 -4.99 -7.82
N GLN A 138 10.80 -4.42 -7.89
CA GLN A 138 10.54 -3.08 -7.37
C GLN A 138 10.83 -2.97 -5.87
N PHE A 139 10.49 -4.00 -5.08
CA PHE A 139 10.80 -4.00 -3.64
C PHE A 139 12.31 -3.98 -3.39
N ILE A 140 13.07 -4.77 -4.14
CA ILE A 140 14.53 -4.79 -4.04
C ILE A 140 15.14 -3.43 -4.40
N GLU A 141 14.70 -2.82 -5.52
CA GLU A 141 15.21 -1.54 -6.00
C GLU A 141 14.91 -0.37 -5.06
N THR A 142 13.73 -0.39 -4.43
CA THR A 142 13.29 0.67 -3.52
C THR A 142 13.89 0.55 -2.11
N GLY A 143 14.71 -0.47 -1.85
CA GLY A 143 15.25 -0.72 -0.51
C GLY A 143 14.16 -1.05 0.50
N HIS A 144 13.02 -1.54 0.03
CA HIS A 144 12.09 -2.26 0.87
C HIS A 144 12.80 -3.55 1.27
N PHE A 145 13.32 -3.61 2.50
CA PHE A 145 13.92 -4.71 3.28
C PHE A 145 15.16 -4.21 4.04
#